data_AF-A0AAJ1B190-F1
#
_entry.id   AF-A0AAJ1B190-F1
#
_cell.length_a   1.000
_cell.length_b   1.000
_cell.length_c   1.000
_cell.angle_alpha   90.00
_cell.angle_beta   90.00
_cell.angle_gamma   90.00
#
_symmetry.space_group_name_H-M   'P 1'
#
loop_
_entity.id
_entity.type
_entity.pdbx_description
1 polymer ?
#
loop_
_entity_poly.entity_id
_entity_poly.type
_entity_poly.pdbx_seq_one_letter_code
_entity_poly.pdbx_strand_id
1 'polypeptide(L)' 'MGTWNSRGLRGSTLEDMVNWTNDHYLEKGLALIQKIPTPITPVRMDADHKQITLAYFEKRSTVDYIGAVQGI' A
#
# COMPACT_ATOMS: atom_id res chain seq x y z
N MET A 1 9.83 23.32 -5.06
CA MET A 1 8.38 23.52 -5.28
C MET A 1 7.67 22.41 -4.52
N GLY A 2 7.14 22.69 -3.34
CA GLY A 2 6.64 21.66 -2.44
C GLY A 2 5.24 21.19 -2.84
N THR A 3 5.10 19.92 -3.20
CA THR A 3 3.86 19.26 -3.64
C THR A 3 2.83 19.05 -2.50
N TRP A 4 3.02 19.69 -1.34
CA TRP A 4 2.25 19.53 -0.09
C TRP A 4 0.73 19.83 -0.16
N ASN A 5 0.22 20.29 -1.31
CA ASN A 5 -1.19 20.66 -1.51
C ASN A 5 -2.03 19.59 -2.21
N SER A 6 -1.45 18.53 -2.78
CA SER A 6 -2.25 17.38 -3.19
C SER A 6 -2.60 16.56 -1.95
N ARG A 7 -3.89 16.43 -1.64
CA ARG A 7 -4.40 15.69 -0.47
C ARG A 7 -3.80 14.27 -0.34
N GLY A 8 -3.39 13.65 -1.45
CA GLY A 8 -2.76 12.33 -1.49
C GLY A 8 -1.28 12.27 -1.06
N LEU A 9 -0.59 13.39 -0.85
CA LEU A 9 0.81 13.40 -0.38
C LEU A 9 0.95 13.64 1.13
N ARG A 10 -0.14 13.99 1.81
CA ARG A 10 -0.14 14.15 3.26
C ARG A 10 -0.07 12.76 3.90
N GLY A 11 1.05 12.45 4.55
CA GLY A 11 1.30 11.13 5.16
C GLY A 11 2.22 10.21 4.36
N SER A 12 2.57 10.56 3.12
CA SER A 12 3.50 9.78 2.27
C SER A 12 4.85 9.55 2.95
N THR A 13 5.45 10.59 3.54
CA THR A 13 6.72 10.47 4.26
C THR A 13 6.65 9.51 5.44
N LEU A 14 5.55 9.50 6.18
CA LEU A 14 5.36 8.55 7.28
C LEU A 14 5.21 7.12 6.73
N GLU A 15 4.45 6.96 5.65
CA GLU A 15 4.28 5.69 4.97
C GLU A 15 5.62 5.12 4.49
N ASP A 16 6.46 5.95 3.85
CA ASP A 16 7.80 5.55 3.39
C ASP A 16 8.69 5.10 4.55
N MET A 17 8.65 5.81 5.69
CA MET A 17 9.39 5.41 6.89
C MET A 17 8.89 4.08 7.47
N VAL A 18 7.58 3.84 7.48
CA VAL A 18 7.00 2.57 7.94
C VAL A 18 7.40 1.43 6.99
N ASN A 19 7.33 1.63 5.68
CA ASN A 19 7.75 0.65 4.68
C ASN A 19 9.22 0.25 4.88
N TRP A 20 10.11 1.24 4.99
CA TRP A 20 11.53 0.99 5.24
C TRP A 20 11.78 0.22 6.55
N THR A 21 11.02 0.53 7.60
CA THR A 21 11.12 -0.17 8.89
C THR A 21 10.65 -1.64 8.78
N ASN A 22 9.58 -1.90 8.02
CA ASN A 22 9.07 -3.25 7.79
C ASN A 22 10.08 -4.11 7.00
N ASP A 23 10.71 -3.54 5.98
CA ASP A 23 11.78 -4.22 5.22
C ASP A 23 12.95 -4.59 6.14
N HIS A 24 13.36 -3.66 7.00
CA HIS A 24 14.42 -3.90 7.97
C HIS A 24 14.05 -4.97 9.01
N TYR A 25 12.77 -5.09 9.40
CA TYR A 25 12.32 -6.21 10.24
C TYR A 25 12.36 -7.55 9.52
N LEU A 26 12.04 -7.57 8.22
CA LEU A 26 12.10 -8.76 7.38
C LEU A 26 13.55 -9.23 7.18
N GLU A 27 14.45 -8.31 6.84
CA GLU A 27 15.89 -8.59 6.66
C GLU A 27 16.53 -9.17 7.92
N LYS A 28 16.10 -8.72 9.10
CA LYS A 28 16.58 -9.21 10.40
C LYS A 28 15.82 -10.44 10.91
N GLY A 29 14.81 -10.93 10.17
CA GLY A 29 13.98 -12.07 10.57
C GLY A 29 13.16 -11.83 11.85
N LEU A 30 12.85 -10.57 12.18
CA LEU A 30 12.13 -10.19 13.40
C LEU A 30 10.61 -10.25 13.22
N ALA A 31 10.12 -9.83 12.05
CA ALA A 31 8.71 -9.75 11.72
C ALA A 31 8.49 -9.78 10.20
N LEU A 32 7.34 -10.29 9.77
CA LEU A 32 6.88 -10.18 8.38
C LEU A 32 5.64 -9.29 8.35
N ILE A 33 5.80 -8.04 7.94
CA ILE A 33 4.72 -7.04 7.87
C ILE A 33 4.65 -6.51 6.45
N GLN A 34 3.45 -6.51 5.87
CA GLN A 34 3.20 -6.12 4.49
C GLN A 34 2.07 -5.09 4.42
N LYS A 35 2.18 -4.17 3.45
CA LYS A 35 1.12 -3.21 3.14
C LYS A 35 0.00 -3.89 2.35
N ILE A 36 -1.25 -3.69 2.77
CA ILE A 36 -2.42 -4.17 2.05
C ILE A 36 -2.67 -3.21 0.88
N PRO A 37 -2.76 -3.70 -0.37
CA PRO A 37 -3.08 -2.85 -1.52
C PRO A 37 -4.49 -2.28 -1.37
N THR A 38 -4.67 -1.03 -1.78
CA THR A 38 -5.99 -0.41 -1.75
C THR A 38 -6.95 -1.19 -2.63
N PRO A 39 -8.10 -1.66 -2.09
CA PRO A 39 -9.02 -2.47 -2.85
C PRO A 39 -9.64 -1.64 -3.98
N ILE A 40 -9.35 -2.04 -5.21
CA ILE A 40 -9.91 -1.44 -6.43
C ILE A 40 -10.68 -2.49 -7.21
N THR A 41 -11.79 -2.08 -7.78
CA THR A 41 -12.58 -2.93 -8.68
C THR A 41 -12.34 -2.48 -10.10
N PRO A 42 -11.59 -3.25 -10.89
CA PRO A 42 -11.35 -2.93 -12.29
C PRO A 42 -12.64 -3.09 -13.09
N VAL A 43 -13.02 -2.06 -13.84
CA VAL A 43 -14.22 -2.04 -14.70
C VAL A 43 -13.86 -2.29 -16.16
N ARG A 44 -12.71 -1.75 -16.59
CA ARG A 44 -12.16 -1.98 -17.92
C ARG A 44 -10.69 -2.32 -17.82
N MET A 45 -10.32 -3.40 -18.49
CA MET A 45 -8.94 -3.82 -18.67
C MET A 45 -8.63 -3.89 -20.16
N ASP A 46 -7.47 -3.37 -20.54
CA ASP A 46 -6.87 -3.65 -21.84
C ASP A 46 -6.35 -5.10 -21.85
N ALA A 47 -6.85 -5.92 -22.79
CA ALA A 47 -6.59 -7.36 -22.81
C ALA A 47 -5.16 -7.70 -23.26
N ASP A 48 -4.53 -6.86 -24.06
CA ASP A 48 -3.17 -7.07 -24.59
C ASP A 48 -2.12 -6.65 -23.56
N HIS A 49 -2.31 -5.50 -22.92
CA HIS A 49 -1.31 -4.93 -22.01
C HIS A 49 -1.59 -5.21 -20.53
N LYS A 50 -2.72 -5.87 -20.21
CA LYS A 50 -3.19 -6.12 -18.84
C LYS A 50 -3.26 -4.85 -17.99
N GLN A 51 -3.50 -3.70 -18.63
CA GLN A 51 -3.57 -2.42 -17.97
C GLN A 51 -5.01 -2.10 -17.58
N ILE A 52 -5.21 -1.74 -16.33
CA ILE A 52 -6.52 -1.27 -15.83
C ILE A 52 -6.72 0.17 -16.31
N THR A 53 -7.72 0.40 -17.16
CA THR A 53 -8.02 1.72 -17.73
C THR A 53 -9.08 2.47 -16.94
N LEU A 54 -10.00 1.75 -16.29
CA LEU A 54 -11.01 2.32 -15.41
C LEU A 54 -11.22 1.41 -14.19
N ALA A 55 -11.18 1.98 -12.99
CA ALA A 55 -11.49 1.27 -11.75
C ALA A 55 -12.20 2.21 -10.77
N TYR A 56 -13.00 1.63 -9.87
CA TYR A 56 -13.62 2.35 -8.75
C TYR A 56 -13.10 1.79 -7.43
N PHE A 57 -13.09 2.64 -6.39
CA PHE A 57 -12.83 2.20 -5.03
C PHE A 57 -14.10 1.60 -4.44
N GLU A 58 -14.03 0.33 -4.05
CA GLU A 58 -15.22 -0.44 -3.68
C GLU A 58 -15.70 -0.16 -2.24
N LYS A 59 -14.76 0.09 -1.31
CA LYS A 59 -15.06 0.27 0.12
C LYS A 59 -13.95 1.04 0.84
N ARG A 60 -14.24 1.53 2.06
CA ARG A 60 -13.20 2.04 2.97
C ARG A 60 -12.21 0.91 3.29
N SER A 61 -10.91 1.14 3.12
CA SER A 61 -9.87 0.20 3.54
C SER A 61 -9.99 -0.02 5.05
N THR A 62 -9.69 -1.24 5.50
CA THR A 62 -9.74 -1.61 6.91
C THR A 62 -8.48 -1.11 7.60
N VAL A 63 -7.39 -1.85 7.49
CA VAL A 63 -6.06 -1.49 7.98
C VAL A 63 -5.10 -1.52 6.79
N ASP A 64 -4.10 -0.63 6.81
CA ASP A 64 -3.17 -0.49 5.68
C ASP A 64 -2.00 -1.48 5.76
N TYR A 65 -1.75 -2.09 6.93
CA TYR A 65 -0.67 -3.05 7.14
C TYR A 65 -1.18 -4.28 7.89
N ILE A 66 -0.65 -5.45 7.52
CA ILE A 66 -0.88 -6.72 8.20
C ILE A 66 0.42 -7.50 8.25
N GLY A 67 0.63 -8.28 9.30
CA GLY A 67 1.84 -9.05 9.45
C GLY A 67 1.78 -10.02 10.60
N ALA A 68 2.85 -10.79 10.75
CA ALA A 68 3.06 -11.71 11.85
C ALA A 68 4.37 -11.39 12.58
N VAL A 69 4.32 -11.44 13.91
CA VAL A 69 5.45 -11.19 14.82
C VAL A 69 5.43 -12.24 15.92
N GLN A 70 6.54 -12.97 16.11
CA GLN A 70 6.66 -13.98 17.18
C GLN A 70 5.54 -15.05 17.20
N GLY A 71 4.96 -15.36 16.03
CA GLY A 71 3.91 -16.37 15.88
C GLY A 71 2.48 -15.88 16.12
N ILE A 72 2.28 -14.56 16.24
CA ILE A 72 0.97 -13.89 16.31
C ILE A 72 0.80 -13.02 15.06
#